data_AF-A0A3S4GDU4-F1
#
_entry.id   AF-A0A3S4GDU4-F1
#
_cell.length_a   1.000
_cell.length_b   1.000
_cell.length_c   1.000
_cell.angle_alpha   90.00
_cell.angle_beta   90.00
_cell.angle_gamma   90.00
#
_symmetry.space_group_name_H-M   'P 1'
#
loop_
_entity.id
_entity.type
_entity.pdbx_description
1 polymer ?
#
loop_
_entity_poly.entity_id
_entity_poly.type
_entity_poly.pdbx_seq_one_letter_code
_entity_poly.pdbx_strand_id
1 'polypeptide(L)' 'MLKRSLVLAALCGMSFAATAVTIDLRHEFIDGGKSDKSNADRVSVSHRFANGLGFTVEAKWRSGGDNGSQPYSDVVGQWP' A
#
# COMPACT_ATOMS: atom_id res chain seq x y z
N MET A 1 38.37 11.63 -22.37
CA MET A 1 37.28 12.15 -21.52
C MET A 1 35.90 11.65 -21.99
N LEU A 2 35.60 11.70 -23.29
CA LEU A 2 34.32 11.22 -23.88
C LEU A 2 33.90 9.80 -23.48
N LYS A 3 34.85 8.84 -23.42
CA LYS A 3 34.56 7.44 -23.03
C LYS A 3 34.05 7.31 -21.59
N ARG A 4 34.55 8.14 -20.67
CA ARG A 4 34.09 8.17 -19.26
C ARG A 4 32.70 8.81 -19.14
N SER A 5 32.45 9.87 -19.92
CA SER A 5 31.12 10.49 -19.98
C SER A 5 30.07 9.58 -20.61
N LEU A 6 30.42 8.78 -21.64
CA LEU A 6 29.50 7.80 -22.23
C LEU A 6 29.13 6.69 -21.25
N VAL A 7 30.10 6.18 -20.48
CA VAL A 7 29.85 5.16 -19.45
C VAL A 7 28.94 5.71 -18.35
N LEU A 8 29.15 6.96 -17.93
CA LEU A 8 28.29 7.61 -16.95
C LEU A 8 26.86 7.83 -17.48
N ALA A 9 26.71 8.27 -18.73
CA ALA A 9 25.39 8.43 -19.37
C ALA A 9 24.65 7.10 -19.54
N ALA A 10 25.37 6.02 -19.89
CA ALA A 10 24.80 4.68 -19.98
C ALA A 10 24.35 4.13 -18.62
N LEU A 11 25.14 4.35 -17.56
CA LEU A 11 24.78 3.97 -16.19
C LEU A 11 23.55 4.73 -15.68
N CYS A 12 23.44 6.03 -15.97
CA CYS A 12 22.24 6.82 -15.64
C CYS A 12 20.98 6.34 -16.39
N GLY A 13 21.12 5.77 -17.59
CA GLY A 13 20.02 5.23 -18.38
C GLY A 13 19.47 3.88 -17.92
N MET A 14 20.20 3.14 -17.08
CA MET A 14 19.79 1.79 -16.62
C MET A 14 18.92 1.79 -15.36
N SER A 15 18.70 2.94 -14.72
CA SER A 15 17.98 3.04 -13.43
C SER A 15 16.44 2.97 -13.52
N PHE A 16 15.85 2.63 -14.68
CA PHE A 16 14.40 2.75 -14.93
C PHE A 16 13.64 1.42 -15.01
N ALA A 17 14.31 0.27 -14.85
CA ALA A 17 13.69 -1.04 -15.09
C ALA A 17 13.13 -1.73 -13.83
N ALA A 18 12.80 -1.00 -12.78
CA ALA A 18 12.07 -1.53 -11.62
C ALA A 18 10.58 -1.17 -11.74
N THR A 19 9.89 -1.67 -12.78
CA THR A 19 8.43 -1.62 -12.88
C THR A 19 7.83 -2.69 -11.95
N ALA A 20 8.09 -2.55 -10.65
CA ALA A 20 7.52 -3.42 -9.64
C ALA A 20 6.09 -2.95 -9.37
N VAL A 21 5.10 -3.82 -9.66
CA VAL A 21 3.80 -3.68 -9.03
C VAL A 21 4.03 -3.83 -7.53
N THR A 22 3.66 -2.82 -6.77
CA THR A 22 3.80 -2.82 -5.31
C THR A 22 2.46 -3.14 -4.69
N ILE A 23 2.43 -4.17 -3.85
CA ILE A 23 1.27 -4.56 -3.06
C ILE A 23 1.58 -4.17 -1.61
N ASP A 24 0.83 -3.21 -1.08
CA ASP A 24 0.89 -2.78 0.31
C ASP A 24 -0.31 -3.39 1.05
N LEU A 25 -0.03 -4.23 2.06
CA LEU A 25 -1.01 -4.74 3.00
C LEU A 25 -0.72 -4.13 4.36
N ARG A 26 -1.68 -3.38 4.90
CA ARG A 26 -1.61 -2.79 6.24
C ARG A 26 -2.78 -3.27 7.06
N HIS A 27 -2.47 -3.75 8.26
CA HIS A 27 -3.42 -4.03 9.32
C HIS A 27 -3.19 -3.01 10.45
N GLU A 28 -4.26 -2.37 10.92
CA GLU A 28 -4.24 -1.33 11.95
C GLU A 28 -5.22 -1.67 13.09
N PHE A 29 -4.70 -1.66 14.32
CA PHE A 29 -5.52 -1.81 15.52
C PHE A 29 -5.91 -0.43 16.04
N ILE A 30 -7.21 -0.15 16.09
CA ILE A 30 -7.74 1.10 16.64
C ILE A 30 -8.25 0.82 18.05
N ASP A 31 -7.65 1.46 19.06
CA ASP A 31 -8.11 1.41 20.45
C ASP A 31 -8.77 2.74 20.83
N GLY A 32 -10.02 2.93 20.38
CA GLY A 32 -10.81 4.13 20.69
C GLY A 32 -11.45 4.12 22.08
N GLY A 33 -11.15 3.14 22.93
CA GLY A 33 -11.81 2.93 24.24
C GLY A 33 -12.78 1.74 24.22
N LYS A 34 -13.64 1.59 25.25
CA LYS A 34 -14.47 0.37 25.44
C LYS A 34 -15.41 0.02 24.27
N SER A 35 -15.82 0.99 23.46
CA SER A 35 -16.83 0.83 22.41
C SER A 35 -16.30 1.01 20.98
N ASP A 36 -15.06 1.46 20.82
CA ASP A 36 -14.49 1.86 19.52
C ASP A 36 -13.24 1.04 19.16
N LYS A 37 -13.11 -0.15 19.74
CA LYS A 37 -12.08 -1.11 19.38
C LYS A 37 -12.43 -1.78 18.07
N SER A 38 -11.54 -1.69 17.10
CA SER A 38 -11.76 -2.24 15.76
C SER A 38 -10.45 -2.53 15.07
N ASN A 39 -10.46 -3.48 14.16
CA ASN A 39 -9.38 -3.68 13.21
C ASN A 39 -9.71 -2.97 11.90
N ALA A 40 -8.77 -2.23 11.36
CA ALA A 40 -8.88 -1.61 10.06
C ALA A 40 -7.82 -2.22 9.14
N ASP A 41 -8.24 -2.70 8.00
CA ASP A 41 -7.38 -3.31 7.00
C ASP A 41 -7.39 -2.46 5.72
N ARG A 42 -6.23 -2.42 5.08
CA ARG A 42 -6.03 -1.74 3.81
C ARG A 42 -5.17 -2.57 2.90
N VAL A 43 -5.64 -2.77 1.67
CA VAL A 43 -4.85 -3.31 0.57
C VAL A 43 -4.72 -2.26 -0.51
N SER A 44 -3.50 -1.96 -0.90
CA SER A 44 -3.20 -1.01 -1.98
C SER A 44 -2.32 -1.68 -3.03
N VAL A 45 -2.73 -1.59 -4.29
CA VAL A 45 -1.97 -2.07 -5.44
C VAL A 45 -1.57 -0.87 -6.27
N SER A 46 -0.27 -0.65 -6.41
CA SER A 46 0.28 0.49 -7.13
C SER A 46 1.27 0.06 -8.22
N HIS A 47 1.27 0.82 -9.31
CA HIS A 47 2.23 0.63 -10.39
C HIS A 47 2.72 1.97 -10.91
N ARG A 48 4.03 2.05 -11.17
CA ARG A 48 4.65 3.19 -11.85
C ARG A 48 5.31 2.73 -13.15
N PHE A 49 4.82 3.29 -14.25
CA PHE A 49 5.35 3.05 -15.58
C PHE A 49 6.67 3.81 -15.79
N ALA A 50 7.49 3.34 -16.73
CA ALA A 50 8.76 3.97 -17.09
C ALA A 50 8.62 5.42 -17.62
N ASN A 51 7.43 5.78 -18.13
CA ASN A 51 7.12 7.15 -18.56
C ASN A 51 6.81 8.10 -17.38
N GLY A 52 6.92 7.63 -16.14
CA GLY A 52 6.69 8.42 -14.93
C GLY A 52 5.22 8.50 -14.49
N LEU A 53 4.26 8.07 -15.31
CA LEU A 53 2.87 7.93 -14.92
C LEU A 53 2.69 6.70 -14.01
N GLY A 54 1.69 6.75 -13.15
CA GLY A 54 1.36 5.63 -12.28
C GLY A 54 -0.08 5.70 -11.81
N PHE A 55 -0.58 4.57 -11.33
CA PHE A 55 -1.89 4.48 -10.71
C PHE A 55 -1.79 3.65 -9.43
N THR A 56 -2.74 3.91 -8.54
CA THR A 56 -2.91 3.17 -7.29
C THR A 56 -4.38 2.89 -7.10
N VAL A 57 -4.71 1.64 -6.80
CA VAL A 57 -6.05 1.23 -6.38
C VAL A 57 -5.95 0.79 -4.93
N GLU A 58 -6.83 1.31 -4.09
CA GLU A 58 -6.86 1.04 -2.67
C GLU A 58 -8.23 0.45 -2.29
N ALA A 59 -8.24 -0.47 -1.34
CA ALA A 59 -9.45 -0.99 -0.74
C ALA A 59 -9.26 -0.99 0.78
N LYS A 60 -10.26 -0.50 1.50
CA LYS A 60 -10.27 -0.43 2.95
C LYS A 60 -11.49 -1.11 3.51
N TRP A 61 -11.31 -1.91 4.54
CA TRP A 61 -12.41 -2.45 5.33
C TRP A 61 -12.10 -2.34 6.81
N ARG A 62 -13.15 -2.23 7.62
CA ARG A 62 -13.06 -2.18 9.07
C ARG A 62 -13.87 -3.32 9.64
N SER A 63 -13.26 -4.09 10.53
CA SER A 63 -13.94 -5.09 11.35
C SER A 63 -14.03 -4.63 12.80
N GLY A 64 -15.19 -4.84 13.41
CA GLY A 64 -15.55 -4.40 14.75
C GLY A 64 -16.47 -5.43 15.40
N GLY A 65 -17.21 -5.01 16.41
CA GLY A 65 -18.18 -5.83 17.12
C GLY A 65 -18.20 -5.53 18.61
N ASP A 66 -19.38 -5.50 19.20
CA ASP A 66 -19.57 -5.17 20.63
C ASP A 66 -19.41 -6.39 21.55
N ASN A 67 -19.21 -7.57 20.96
CA ASN A 67 -19.11 -8.83 21.71
C ASN A 67 -17.69 -9.05 22.24
N GLY A 68 -17.46 -8.70 23.50
CA GLY A 68 -16.18 -8.88 24.18
C GLY A 68 -15.71 -10.33 24.39
N SER A 69 -16.52 -11.32 23.99
CA SER A 69 -16.18 -12.76 24.06
C SER A 69 -15.69 -13.32 22.72
N GLN A 70 -15.61 -12.49 21.68
CA GLN A 70 -15.28 -12.89 20.32
C GLN A 70 -14.25 -11.93 19.73
N PRO A 71 -13.41 -12.38 18.77
CA PRO A 71 -12.61 -11.47 17.96
C PRO A 71 -13.52 -10.48 17.22
N TYR A 72 -13.04 -9.25 16.96
CA TYR A 72 -13.74 -8.25 16.15
C TYR A 72 -13.88 -8.74 14.70
N SER A 73 -14.89 -9.58 14.43
CA SER A 73 -15.10 -10.29 13.17
C SER A 73 -16.16 -9.66 12.28
N ASP A 74 -16.96 -8.73 12.80
CA ASP A 74 -18.08 -8.15 12.07
C ASP A 74 -17.56 -7.04 11.14
N VAL A 75 -17.83 -7.12 9.84
CA VAL A 75 -17.47 -6.05 8.91
C VAL A 75 -18.39 -4.85 9.17
N VAL A 76 -17.83 -3.77 9.72
CA VAL A 76 -18.57 -2.56 10.15
C VAL A 76 -18.42 -1.39 9.18
N GLY A 77 -17.57 -1.50 8.16
CA GLY A 77 -17.44 -0.49 7.12
C GLY A 77 -16.54 -0.91 5.97
N GLN A 78 -16.88 -0.47 4.76
CA GLN A 78 -16.11 -0.68 3.53
C GLN A 78 -16.03 0.62 2.75
N TRP A 79 -14.83 0.96 2.26
CA TRP A 79 -14.61 2.13 1.41
C TRP A 79 -13.64 1.78 0.28
N PRO A 80 -13.94 2.23 -0.95
CA PRO A 80 -12.99 2.19 -2.05
C PRO A 80 -11.85 3.21 -1.87
#